data_AF-A0A9P7WRY2-F1
#
_entry.id   AF-A0A9P7WRY2-F1
#
_cell.length_a   1.000
_cell.length_b   1.000
_cell.length_c   1.000
_cell.angle_alpha   90.00
_cell.angle_beta   90.00
_cell.angle_gamma   90.00
#
_symmetry.space_group_name_H-M   'P 1'
#
loop_
_entity.id
_entity.type
_entity.pdbx_description
1 polymer ?
#
loop_
_entity_poly.entity_id
_entity_poly.type
_entity_poly.pdbx_seq_one_letter_code
_entity_poly.pdbx_strand_id
1 'polypeptide(L)'
;MPFPPPKSALRKGKAREPSHPPSLKSSDILREYLGQCHDAWRRKSWLEAKRSLKEATELWGGDCPPQWCVWGIQIAMAQSKWEVVTNLVEIAEHLHPHSADVHLASAHVSLITDRLPASMASLQSMLEQYPEHMGVRVLSRRLELISRARQDGDRLYATAEFSSASEKYTGALDV
;
A
#
# COMPACT_ATOMS: atom_id res chain seq x y z
N MET A 1 -9.24 -7.18 6.21
CA MET A 1 -8.14 -7.55 7.13
C MET A 1 -7.25 -6.34 7.39
N PRO A 2 -6.80 -6.07 8.63
CA PRO A 2 -5.82 -5.01 8.86
C PRO A 2 -4.46 -5.47 8.32
N PHE A 3 -3.87 -4.67 7.44
CA PHE A 3 -2.61 -4.98 6.77
C PHE A 3 -1.49 -5.17 7.80
N PRO A 4 -0.67 -6.23 7.70
CA PRO A 4 0.54 -6.32 8.50
C PRO A 4 1.48 -5.18 8.10
N PRO A 5 2.12 -4.49 9.05
CA PRO A 5 3.11 -3.46 8.72
C PRO A 5 4.21 -4.09 7.85
N PRO A 6 4.78 -3.35 6.88
CA PRO A 6 5.93 -3.83 6.14
C PRO A 6 7.03 -4.21 7.15
N LYS A 7 7.33 -5.51 7.26
CA LYS A 7 8.29 -6.10 8.21
C LYS A 7 9.75 -5.66 7.96
N SER A 8 9.96 -4.66 7.13
CA SER A 8 11.27 -4.24 6.62
C SER A 8 11.91 -3.11 7.43
N ALA A 9 11.34 -2.70 8.57
CA ALA A 9 11.80 -1.57 9.38
C ALA A 9 13.26 -1.68 9.92
N LEU A 10 13.97 -2.78 9.65
CA LEU A 10 15.40 -2.95 9.98
C LEU A 10 16.25 -3.58 8.86
N ARG A 11 15.79 -3.63 7.61
CA ARG A 11 16.70 -3.98 6.51
C ARG A 11 17.34 -2.68 6.02
N LYS A 12 18.67 -2.62 6.15
CA LYS A 12 19.57 -1.62 5.53
C LYS A 12 19.40 -1.64 4.01
N GLY A 13 18.24 -1.20 3.50
CA GLY A 13 18.13 -0.74 2.13
C GLY A 13 18.88 0.58 2.08
N LYS A 14 19.75 0.76 1.07
CA LYS A 14 20.36 2.05 0.74
C LYS A 14 19.24 3.03 0.40
N ALA A 15 18.60 3.61 1.42
CA ALA A 15 17.87 4.85 1.26
C ALA A 15 18.88 5.87 0.74
N ARG A 16 18.49 6.61 -0.30
CA ARG A 16 19.24 7.77 -0.77
C ARG A 16 19.53 8.63 0.46
N GLU A 17 20.82 8.87 0.76
CA GLU A 17 21.18 9.61 1.96
C GLU A 17 20.45 10.97 1.94
N PRO A 18 19.85 11.38 3.07
CA PRO A 18 19.25 12.70 3.15
C PRO A 18 20.31 13.74 2.81
N SER A 19 19.97 14.71 1.94
CA SER A 19 20.87 15.81 1.57
C SER A 19 21.46 16.52 2.79
N HIS A 20 20.76 16.47 3.93
CA HIS A 20 21.26 16.84 5.24
C HIS A 20 20.85 15.79 6.28
N PRO A 21 21.77 14.97 6.83
CA PRO A 21 21.42 14.05 7.90
C PRO A 21 20.94 14.83 9.12
N PRO A 22 19.82 14.43 9.76
CA PRO A 22 19.33 15.10 10.95
C PRO A 22 20.39 15.03 12.06
N SER A 23 20.50 16.10 12.85
CA SER A 23 21.38 16.14 14.01
C SER A 23 21.11 14.97 14.97
N LEU A 24 22.08 14.57 15.81
CA LEU A 24 21.90 13.49 16.79
C LEU A 24 20.64 13.67 17.66
N LYS A 25 20.36 14.91 18.08
CA LYS A 25 19.14 15.24 18.84
C LYS A 25 17.86 15.09 17.99
N SER A 26 17.92 15.48 16.72
CA SER A 26 16.83 15.29 15.76
C SER A 26 16.58 13.81 15.46
N SER A 27 17.61 12.95 15.54
CA SER A 27 17.48 11.50 15.32
C SER A 27 16.69 10.78 16.41
N ASP A 28 16.90 11.15 17.68
CA ASP A 28 16.16 10.53 18.80
C ASP A 28 14.69 10.95 18.82
N ILE A 29 14.41 12.23 18.57
CA ILE A 29 13.04 12.76 18.45
C ILE A 29 12.32 12.10 17.26
N LEU A 30 13.03 11.92 16.13
CA LEU A 30 12.47 11.24 14.97
C LEU A 30 12.08 9.79 15.30
N ARG A 31 12.93 9.06 16.02
CA ARG A 31 12.64 7.69 16.45
C ARG A 31 11.43 7.64 17.36
N GLU A 32 11.28 8.63 18.24
CA GLU A 32 10.12 8.75 19.12
C GLU A 32 8.83 8.93 18.30
N TYR A 33 8.78 9.88 17.36
CA TYR A 33 7.60 10.09 16.52
C TYR A 33 7.24 8.87 15.66
N LEU A 34 8.23 8.16 15.12
CA LEU A 34 7.99 6.92 14.38
C LEU A 34 7.46 5.80 15.31
N GLY A 35 7.97 5.73 16.54
CA GLY A 35 7.45 4.83 17.58
C GLY A 35 5.99 5.12 17.92
N GLN A 36 5.67 6.39 18.20
CA GLN A 36 4.31 6.84 18.45
C GLN A 36 3.36 6.55 17.28
N CYS A 37 3.83 6.78 16.04
CA CYS A 37 3.06 6.47 14.83
C CYS A 37 2.71 4.98 14.77
N HIS A 38 3.70 4.12 15.02
CA HIS A 38 3.51 2.68 15.00
C HIS A 38 2.61 2.18 16.15
N ASP A 39 2.71 2.75 17.35
CA ASP A 39 1.84 2.40 18.47
C ASP A 39 0.41 2.90 18.27
N ALA A 40 0.23 4.09 17.70
CA ALA A 40 -1.07 4.60 17.27
C ALA A 40 -1.69 3.69 16.19
N TRP A 41 -0.89 3.21 15.24
CA TRP A 41 -1.33 2.25 14.23
C TRP A 41 -1.83 0.94 14.86
N ARG A 42 -1.06 0.36 15.79
CA ARG A 42 -1.47 -0.86 16.51
C ARG A 42 -2.79 -0.68 17.25
N ARG A 43 -3.02 0.50 17.83
CA ARG A 43 -4.27 0.90 18.48
C ARG A 43 -5.38 1.32 17.52
N LYS A 44 -5.13 1.33 16.20
CA LYS A 44 -6.04 1.83 15.15
C LYS A 44 -6.44 3.30 15.33
N SER A 45 -5.60 4.08 16.03
CA SER A 45 -5.75 5.52 16.22
C SER A 45 -5.19 6.25 15.00
N TRP A 46 -5.93 6.24 13.88
CA TRP A 46 -5.43 6.71 12.59
C TRP A 46 -5.09 8.21 12.55
N LEU A 47 -5.80 9.04 13.32
CA LEU A 47 -5.54 10.48 13.40
C LEU A 47 -4.22 10.77 14.12
N GLU A 48 -3.93 10.02 15.18
CA GLU A 48 -2.68 10.11 15.94
C GLU A 48 -1.51 9.58 15.11
N ALA A 49 -1.69 8.43 14.44
CA ALA A 49 -0.69 7.89 13.52
C ALA A 49 -0.34 8.89 12.40
N LYS A 50 -1.37 9.53 11.81
CA LYS A 50 -1.17 10.58 10.80
C LYS A 50 -0.39 11.77 11.38
N ARG A 51 -0.72 12.22 12.59
CA ARG A 51 -0.05 13.35 13.24
C ARG A 51 1.41 13.03 13.49
N SER A 52 1.70 11.91 14.15
CA SER A 52 3.08 11.51 14.46
C SER A 52 3.92 11.29 13.19
N LEU A 53 3.33 10.73 12.12
CA LEU A 53 4.02 10.61 10.83
C LEU A 53 4.33 11.98 10.21
N LYS A 54 3.39 12.93 10.30
CA LYS A 54 3.58 14.29 9.80
C LYS A 54 4.74 14.99 10.53
N GLU A 55 4.76 14.93 11.86
CA GLU A 55 5.85 15.49 12.67
C GLU A 55 7.21 14.87 12.31
N ALA A 56 7.25 13.55 12.11
CA ALA A 56 8.46 12.85 11.65
C ALA A 56 8.92 13.32 10.25
N THR A 57 8.00 13.52 9.31
CA THR A 57 8.33 14.02 7.96
C THR A 57 8.82 15.47 7.97
N GLU A 58 8.20 16.33 8.78
CA GLU A 58 8.60 17.73 8.91
C GLU A 58 9.98 17.86 9.55
N LEU A 59 10.28 17.03 10.56
CA LEU A 59 11.60 16.97 11.19
C LEU A 59 12.68 16.40 10.27
N TRP A 60 12.32 15.50 9.36
CA TRP A 60 13.24 14.95 8.36
C TRP A 60 13.67 15.99 7.33
N GLY A 61 12.76 16.89 6.92
CA GLY A 61 13.08 18.05 6.08
C GLY A 61 13.58 17.73 4.66
N GLY A 62 13.44 16.49 4.20
CA GLY A 62 13.87 16.03 2.87
C GLY A 62 12.90 15.01 2.25
N ASP A 63 13.36 14.34 1.19
CA ASP A 63 12.56 13.31 0.53
C ASP A 63 12.17 12.20 1.51
N CYS A 64 10.86 12.04 1.70
CA CYS A 64 10.29 11.07 2.63
C CYS A 64 10.71 9.65 2.22
N PRO A 65 11.23 8.81 3.13
CA PRO A 65 11.55 7.42 2.83
C PRO A 65 10.35 6.66 2.24
N PRO A 66 10.57 5.70 1.31
CA PRO A 66 9.46 5.02 0.63
C PRO A 66 8.52 4.30 1.61
N GLN A 67 9.04 3.78 2.72
CA GLN A 67 8.24 3.12 3.75
C GLN A 67 7.26 4.09 4.42
N TRP A 68 7.67 5.34 4.66
CA TRP A 68 6.82 6.35 5.28
C TRP A 68 5.75 6.85 4.31
N CYS A 69 6.07 6.94 3.02
CA CYS A 69 5.08 7.20 1.97
C CYS A 69 3.99 6.10 1.97
N VAL A 70 4.40 4.82 2.00
CA VAL A 70 3.47 3.68 2.10
C VAL A 70 2.64 3.74 3.38
N TRP A 71 3.23 4.14 4.51
CA TRP A 71 2.49 4.34 5.76
C TRP A 71 1.42 5.43 5.64
N GLY A 72 1.76 6.56 5.02
CA GLY A 72 0.82 7.64 4.74
C GLY A 72 -0.37 7.17 3.89
N ILE A 73 -0.09 6.41 2.83
CA ILE A 73 -1.12 5.80 1.97
C ILE A 73 -2.03 4.88 2.79
N GLN A 74 -1.46 3.95 3.56
CA GLN A 74 -2.23 2.99 4.36
C GLN A 74 -3.08 3.67 5.44
N ILE A 75 -2.57 4.71 6.10
CA ILE A 75 -3.31 5.51 7.07
C ILE A 75 -4.47 6.26 6.39
N ALA A 76 -4.25 6.84 5.21
CA ALA A 76 -5.29 7.53 4.45
C ALA A 76 -6.39 6.56 3.96
N MET A 77 -6.01 5.36 3.53
CA MET A 77 -6.93 4.27 3.19
C MET A 77 -7.78 3.86 4.39
N ALA A 78 -7.16 3.70 5.57
CA ALA A 78 -7.86 3.36 6.80
C ALA A 78 -8.86 4.45 7.26
N GLN A 79 -8.63 5.70 6.85
CA GLN A 79 -9.57 6.82 7.05
C GLN A 79 -10.58 6.98 5.92
N SER A 80 -10.57 6.10 4.90
CA SER A 80 -11.42 6.16 3.71
C SER A 80 -11.31 7.49 2.94
N LYS A 81 -10.15 8.15 2.97
CA LYS A 81 -9.89 9.43 2.29
C LYS A 81 -9.31 9.19 0.90
N TRP A 82 -10.11 8.67 -0.03
CA TRP A 82 -9.64 8.18 -1.33
C TRP A 82 -8.97 9.24 -2.21
N GLU A 83 -9.46 10.48 -2.21
CA GLU A 83 -8.81 11.59 -2.92
C GLU A 83 -7.38 11.84 -2.44
N VAL A 84 -7.18 11.74 -1.11
CA VAL A 84 -5.86 11.88 -0.50
C VAL A 84 -4.99 10.68 -0.84
N VAL A 85 -5.56 9.48 -0.86
CA VAL A 85 -4.84 8.24 -1.22
C VAL A 85 -4.28 8.34 -2.64
N THR A 86 -5.10 8.75 -3.62
CA THR A 86 -4.66 8.87 -5.03
C THR A 86 -3.48 9.83 -5.16
N ASN A 87 -3.59 11.02 -4.56
CA ASN A 87 -2.51 12.01 -4.58
C ASN A 87 -1.23 11.48 -3.89
N LEU A 88 -1.37 10.83 -2.73
CA LEU A 88 -0.22 10.25 -2.02
C LEU A 88 0.47 9.13 -2.83
N VAL A 89 -0.29 8.33 -3.60
CA VAL A 89 0.27 7.31 -4.49
C VAL A 89 1.08 7.97 -5.62
N GLU A 90 0.51 8.97 -6.30
CA GLU A 90 1.19 9.70 -7.39
C GLU A 90 2.49 10.34 -6.90
N ILE A 91 2.46 11.01 -5.74
CA ILE A 91 3.66 11.58 -5.11
C ILE A 91 4.68 10.48 -4.79
N ALA A 92 4.23 9.35 -4.23
CA ALA A 92 5.13 8.26 -3.85
C ALA A 92 5.79 7.61 -5.08
N GLU A 93 5.05 7.40 -6.17
CA GLU A 93 5.57 6.86 -7.43
C GLU A 93 6.58 7.81 -8.08
N HIS A 94 6.34 9.12 -8.01
CA HIS A 94 7.28 10.13 -8.51
C HIS A 94 8.57 10.18 -7.68
N LEU A 95 8.46 10.14 -6.35
CA LEU A 95 9.62 10.17 -5.46
C LEU A 95 10.41 8.86 -5.48
N HIS A 96 9.74 7.72 -5.65
CA HIS A 96 10.33 6.38 -5.53
C HIS A 96 9.93 5.44 -6.67
N PRO A 97 10.29 5.75 -7.94
CA PRO A 97 9.84 5.01 -9.12
C PRO A 97 10.36 3.56 -9.19
N HIS A 98 11.35 3.20 -8.39
CA HIS A 98 11.94 1.86 -8.34
C HIS A 98 11.65 1.12 -7.02
N SER A 99 10.73 1.65 -6.21
CA SER A 99 10.36 1.02 -4.94
C SER A 99 9.23 0.02 -5.15
N ALA A 100 9.55 -1.28 -5.01
CA ALA A 100 8.54 -2.34 -5.07
C ALA A 100 7.42 -2.16 -4.03
N ASP A 101 7.74 -1.63 -2.83
CA ASP A 101 6.75 -1.37 -1.79
C ASP A 101 5.73 -0.29 -2.21
N VAL A 102 6.17 0.74 -2.95
CA VAL A 102 5.31 1.83 -3.43
C VAL A 102 4.39 1.33 -4.54
N HIS A 103 4.94 0.64 -5.53
CA HIS A 103 4.13 0.04 -6.59
C HIS A 103 3.15 -1.01 -6.06
N LEU A 104 3.53 -1.78 -5.05
CA LEU A 104 2.62 -2.71 -4.37
C LEU A 104 1.47 -1.97 -3.67
N ALA A 105 1.74 -0.83 -3.03
CA ALA A 105 0.71 0.01 -2.43
C ALA A 105 -0.24 0.60 -3.50
N SER A 106 0.29 1.06 -4.63
CA SER A 106 -0.47 1.54 -5.78
C SER A 106 -1.41 0.48 -6.35
N ALA A 107 -0.90 -0.75 -6.53
CA ALA A 107 -1.70 -1.90 -6.97
C ALA A 107 -2.82 -2.23 -5.97
N HIS A 108 -2.55 -2.19 -4.66
CA HIS A 108 -3.60 -2.36 -3.65
C HIS A 108 -4.70 -1.28 -3.74
N VAL A 109 -4.32 -0.01 -3.92
CA VAL A 109 -5.28 1.09 -4.08
C VAL A 109 -6.12 0.88 -5.34
N SER A 110 -5.49 0.47 -6.44
CA SER A 110 -6.18 0.18 -7.71
C SER A 110 -7.16 -1.00 -7.58
N LEU A 111 -6.77 -2.06 -6.87
CA LEU A 111 -7.66 -3.18 -6.56
C LEU A 111 -8.92 -2.72 -5.79
N ILE A 112 -8.76 -1.87 -4.77
CA ILE A 112 -9.88 -1.42 -3.94
C ILE A 112 -10.77 -0.40 -4.67
N THR A 113 -10.22 0.34 -5.64
CA THR A 113 -10.94 1.34 -6.45
C THR A 113 -11.51 0.77 -7.75
N ASP A 114 -11.67 -0.55 -7.86
CA ASP A 114 -12.19 -1.29 -9.03
C ASP A 114 -11.43 -1.02 -10.35
N ARG A 115 -10.12 -0.73 -10.25
CA ARG A 115 -9.22 -0.59 -11.40
C ARG A 115 -8.40 -1.87 -11.63
N LEU A 116 -9.08 -3.01 -11.69
CA LEU A 116 -8.46 -4.34 -11.79
C LEU A 116 -7.50 -4.51 -12.99
N PRO A 117 -7.85 -4.10 -14.23
CA PRO A 117 -6.96 -4.33 -15.37
C PRO A 117 -5.64 -3.56 -15.26
N ALA A 118 -5.72 -2.30 -14.81
CA ALA A 118 -4.55 -1.46 -14.57
C ALA A 118 -3.67 -2.05 -13.45
N SER A 119 -4.30 -2.53 -12.36
CA SER A 119 -3.59 -3.19 -11.26
C SER A 119 -2.88 -4.48 -11.69
N MET A 120 -3.51 -5.28 -12.56
CA MET A 120 -2.90 -6.52 -13.06
C MET A 120 -1.70 -6.24 -13.95
N ALA A 121 -1.81 -5.30 -14.90
CA ALA A 121 -0.72 -4.94 -15.78
C ALA A 121 0.50 -4.41 -15.00
N SER A 122 0.26 -3.55 -14.00
CA SER A 122 1.30 -3.06 -13.10
C SER A 122 2.01 -4.19 -12.36
N LEU A 123 1.26 -5.12 -11.76
CA LEU A 123 1.86 -6.24 -11.01
C LEU A 123 2.58 -7.27 -11.89
N GLN A 124 2.13 -7.49 -13.11
CA GLN A 124 2.85 -8.35 -14.06
C GLN A 124 4.24 -7.76 -14.37
N SER A 125 4.30 -6.46 -14.67
CA SER A 125 5.59 -5.77 -14.87
C SER A 125 6.46 -5.82 -13.62
N MET A 126 5.87 -5.69 -12.43
CA MET A 126 6.60 -5.83 -11.17
C MET A 126 7.13 -7.25 -10.92
N LEU A 127 6.40 -8.30 -11.31
CA LEU A 127 6.87 -9.68 -11.15
C LEU A 127 8.08 -9.99 -12.02
N GLU A 128 8.15 -9.39 -13.21
CA GLU A 128 9.33 -9.47 -14.08
C GLU A 128 10.53 -8.77 -13.45
N GLN A 129 10.31 -7.61 -12.82
CA GLN A 129 11.38 -6.80 -12.22
C GLN A 129 11.81 -7.30 -10.82
N TYR A 130 10.88 -7.84 -10.05
CA TYR A 130 11.06 -8.23 -8.64
C TYR A 130 10.46 -9.63 -8.36
N PRO A 131 11.00 -10.70 -8.96
CA PRO A 131 10.41 -12.04 -8.89
C PRO A 131 10.33 -12.61 -7.46
N GLU A 132 11.27 -12.23 -6.59
CA GLU A 132 11.35 -12.70 -5.20
C GLU A 132 10.48 -11.87 -4.22
N HIS A 133 9.78 -10.84 -4.68
CA HIS A 133 9.00 -9.98 -3.81
C HIS A 133 7.68 -10.65 -3.38
N MET A 134 7.69 -11.25 -2.19
CA MET A 134 6.56 -12.02 -1.65
C MET A 134 5.22 -11.27 -1.69
N GLY A 135 5.22 -9.97 -1.38
CA GLY A 135 3.99 -9.17 -1.42
C GLY A 135 3.38 -9.06 -2.82
N VAL A 136 4.23 -8.95 -3.84
CA VAL A 136 3.81 -8.83 -5.25
C VAL A 136 3.26 -10.17 -5.73
N ARG A 137 3.93 -11.28 -5.38
CA ARG A 137 3.45 -12.64 -5.70
C ARG A 137 2.10 -12.95 -5.08
N VAL A 138 1.93 -12.64 -3.80
CA VAL A 138 0.66 -12.88 -3.09
C VAL A 138 -0.46 -12.03 -3.69
N LEU A 139 -0.22 -10.75 -3.93
CA LEU A 139 -1.22 -9.85 -4.50
C LEU A 139 -1.57 -10.21 -5.95
N SER A 140 -0.58 -10.56 -6.77
CA SER A 140 -0.80 -11.01 -8.14
C SER A 140 -1.69 -12.25 -8.19
N ARG A 141 -1.39 -13.27 -7.37
CA ARG A 141 -2.24 -14.47 -7.28
C ARG A 141 -3.66 -14.14 -6.83
N ARG A 142 -3.81 -13.23 -5.87
CA ARG A 142 -5.12 -12.77 -5.38
C ARG A 142 -5.93 -12.10 -6.50
N LEU A 143 -5.29 -11.20 -7.25
CA LEU A 143 -5.91 -10.50 -8.38
C LEU A 143 -6.32 -11.44 -9.51
N GLU A 144 -5.52 -12.45 -9.83
CA GLU A 144 -5.89 -13.48 -10.80
C GLU A 144 -7.14 -14.24 -10.38
N LEU A 145 -7.24 -14.62 -9.11
CA LEU A 145 -8.42 -15.31 -8.58
C LEU A 145 -9.67 -14.41 -8.61
N ILE A 146 -9.54 -13.15 -8.19
CA ILE A 146 -10.63 -12.17 -8.25
C ILE A 146 -11.09 -11.94 -9.70
N SER A 147 -10.14 -11.79 -10.62
CA SER A 147 -10.41 -11.59 -12.05
C SER A 147 -11.14 -12.80 -12.66
N ARG A 148 -10.71 -14.03 -12.34
CA ARG A 148 -11.40 -15.26 -12.77
C ARG A 148 -12.80 -15.36 -12.18
N ALA A 149 -12.97 -15.07 -10.90
CA ALA A 149 -14.28 -15.11 -10.25
C ALA A 149 -15.24 -14.07 -10.86
N ARG A 150 -14.75 -12.88 -11.22
CA ARG A 150 -15.51 -11.86 -11.95
C ARG A 150 -15.92 -12.36 -13.34
N GLN A 151 -15.00 -12.93 -14.12
CA GLN A 151 -15.31 -13.48 -15.44
C GLN A 151 -16.34 -14.62 -15.38
N ASP A 152 -16.20 -15.53 -14.42
CA ASP A 152 -17.16 -16.61 -14.19
C ASP A 152 -18.55 -16.06 -13.81
N GLY A 153 -18.58 -15.08 -12.91
CA GLY A 153 -19.82 -14.41 -12.49
C GLY A 153 -20.50 -13.69 -13.64
N ASP A 154 -19.74 -12.95 -14.45
CA ASP A 154 -20.26 -12.22 -15.62
C ASP A 154 -20.86 -13.18 -16.65
N ARG A 155 -20.24 -14.35 -16.85
CA ARG A 155 -20.79 -15.40 -17.72
C ARG A 155 -22.11 -15.97 -17.19
N LEU A 156 -22.20 -16.27 -15.90
CA LEU A 156 -23.43 -16.78 -15.28
C LEU A 156 -24.54 -15.73 -15.25
N TYR A 157 -24.17 -14.47 -15.06
CA TYR A 157 -25.09 -13.35 -15.14
C TYR A 157 -25.67 -13.22 -16.55
N ALA A 158 -24.84 -13.39 -17.59
CA ALA A 158 -25.29 -13.38 -18.98
C ALA A 158 -26.25 -14.54 -19.33
N THR A 159 -26.16 -15.68 -18.62
CA THR A 159 -27.10 -16.81 -18.78
C THR A 159 -28.33 -16.73 -17.88
N ALA A 160 -28.54 -15.60 -17.19
CA ALA A 160 -29.62 -15.38 -16.21
C ALA A 160 -29.57 -16.30 -14.98
N GLU A 161 -28.43 -16.92 -14.69
CA GLU A 161 -28.18 -17.72 -13.49
C GLU A 161 -27.75 -16.81 -12.31
N PHE A 162 -28.65 -15.92 -11.89
CA PHE A 162 -28.32 -14.85 -10.94
C PHE A 162 -27.86 -15.35 -9.56
N SER A 163 -28.42 -16.45 -9.05
CA SER A 163 -28.00 -17.04 -7.78
C SER A 163 -26.54 -17.52 -7.84
N SER A 164 -26.20 -18.28 -8.89
CA SER A 164 -24.83 -18.76 -9.12
C SER A 164 -23.85 -17.61 -9.36
N ALA A 165 -24.26 -16.57 -10.10
CA ALA A 165 -23.45 -15.37 -10.28
C ALA A 165 -23.20 -14.65 -8.95
N SER A 166 -24.22 -14.50 -8.11
CA SER A 166 -24.11 -13.90 -6.78
C SER A 166 -23.15 -14.67 -5.88
N GLU A 167 -23.18 -16.00 -5.90
CA GLU A 167 -22.23 -16.84 -5.16
C GLU A 167 -20.79 -16.62 -5.63
N LYS A 168 -20.57 -16.52 -6.96
CA LYS A 168 -19.24 -16.26 -7.51
C LYS A 168 -18.69 -14.90 -7.11
N TYR A 169 -19.51 -13.85 -7.20
CA TYR A 169 -19.09 -12.50 -6.77
C TYR A 169 -18.85 -12.43 -5.27
N THR A 170 -19.69 -13.09 -4.46
CA THR A 170 -19.52 -13.11 -3.00
C THR A 170 -18.25 -13.87 -2.61
N GLY A 171 -18.01 -15.03 -3.22
CA GLY A 171 -16.78 -15.81 -3.00
C GLY A 171 -15.52 -15.05 -3.41
N ALA A 172 -15.59 -14.12 -4.37
CA ALA A 172 -14.46 -13.27 -4.74
C ALA A 172 -14.03 -12.30 -3.62
N LEU A 173 -14.93 -11.95 -2.70
CA LEU A 173 -14.62 -11.06 -1.56
C LEU A 173 -13.80 -11.76 -0.47
N ASP A 174 -13.87 -13.09 -0.41
CA ASP A 174 -13.18 -13.93 0.59
C ASP A 174 -11.76 -14.34 0.17
N VAL A 175 -11.37 -14.05 -1.07
CA VAL A 175 -10.02 -14.29 -1.63
C VAL A 175 -9.08 -13.15 -1.28
#